data_AF-A0A4S2AX69-F1
#
_entry.id   AF-A0A4S2AX69-F1
#
_cell.length_a   1.000
_cell.length_b   1.000
_cell.length_c   1.000
_cell.angle_alpha   90.00
_cell.angle_beta   90.00
_cell.angle_gamma   90.00
#
_symmetry.space_group_name_H-M   'P 1'
#
loop_
_entity.id
_entity.type
_entity.pdbx_description
1 polymer ?
#
loop_
_entity_poly.entity_id
_entity_poly.type
_entity_poly.pdbx_seq_one_letter_code
_entity_poly.pdbx_strand_id
1 'polypeptide(L)'
;MKNILFPKGFRTIGWLLFIPATIMGILIYMNLCSLSGIAETVVNDAVIIGIALGAVFIVCSKESNEDEMTRSIRLAALLNSLYIYVILLITSTLLINGIAFMEFAIINLVLLPMIYVLIFRLEMYRYNKICDDEEQD
;
A
#
# COMPACT_ATOMS: atom_id res chain seq x y z
N MET A 1 20.29 15.60 9.31
CA MET A 1 20.11 15.15 7.91
C MET A 1 18.78 15.68 7.42
N LYS A 2 18.78 16.49 6.35
CA LYS A 2 17.59 17.17 5.84
C LYS A 2 16.75 16.14 5.08
N ASN A 3 15.77 15.54 5.75
CA ASN A 3 14.85 14.60 5.11
C ASN A 3 13.97 15.37 4.13
N ILE A 4 14.20 15.16 2.83
CA ILE A 4 13.38 15.69 1.74
C ILE A 4 12.11 14.83 1.69
N LEU A 5 11.18 15.06 2.63
CA LEU A 5 9.86 14.44 2.59
C LEU A 5 8.90 15.34 1.81
N PHE A 6 8.27 14.75 0.79
CA PHE A 6 7.30 15.38 -0.10
C PHE A 6 6.12 16.02 0.67
N PRO A 7 5.59 17.18 0.23
CA PRO A 7 4.54 17.91 0.94
C PRO A 7 3.20 17.15 1.08
N LYS A 8 2.32 17.65 1.95
CA LYS A 8 1.04 17.01 2.38
C LYS A 8 0.12 16.54 1.23
N GLY A 9 0.23 17.12 0.04
CA GLY A 9 -0.59 16.76 -1.13
C GLY A 9 -0.30 15.38 -1.72
N PHE A 10 0.85 14.77 -1.39
CA PHE A 10 1.26 13.50 -2.01
C PHE A 10 0.45 12.29 -1.55
N ARG A 11 -0.22 12.35 -0.37
CA ARG A 11 -1.14 11.30 0.07
C ARG A 11 -2.37 11.23 -0.83
N THR A 12 -2.91 12.39 -1.19
CA THR A 12 -4.07 12.51 -2.08
C THR A 12 -3.69 12.09 -3.49
N ILE A 13 -2.50 12.47 -3.97
CA ILE A 13 -1.96 12.05 -5.27
C ILE A 13 -1.75 10.52 -5.30
N GLY A 14 -1.19 9.95 -4.23
CA GLY A 14 -0.98 8.50 -4.12
C GLY A 14 -2.29 7.72 -4.19
N TRP A 15 -3.33 8.16 -3.47
CA TRP A 15 -4.67 7.56 -3.56
C TRP A 15 -5.33 7.76 -4.93
N LEU A 16 -5.17 8.95 -5.53
CA LEU A 16 -5.66 9.25 -6.88
C LEU A 16 -4.97 8.40 -7.95
N LEU A 17 -3.73 7.98 -7.75
CA LEU A 17 -3.00 7.12 -8.70
C LEU A 17 -3.29 5.63 -8.43
N PHE A 18 -3.31 5.23 -7.16
CA PHE A 18 -3.43 3.83 -6.75
C PHE A 18 -4.84 3.27 -6.95
N ILE A 19 -5.91 4.02 -6.61
CA ILE A 19 -7.28 3.52 -6.79
C ILE A 19 -7.59 3.24 -8.26
N PRO A 20 -7.39 4.18 -9.20
CA PRO A 20 -7.74 3.93 -10.60
C PRO A 20 -6.89 2.81 -11.20
N ALA A 21 -5.61 2.72 -10.84
CA ALA A 21 -4.75 1.64 -11.30
C ALA A 21 -5.20 0.26 -10.77
N THR A 22 -5.58 0.17 -9.50
CA THR A 22 -6.13 -1.08 -8.93
C THR A 22 -7.49 -1.45 -9.53
N ILE A 23 -8.40 -0.48 -9.74
CA ILE A 23 -9.68 -0.71 -10.43
C ILE A 23 -9.43 -1.22 -11.86
N MET A 24 -8.51 -0.58 -12.59
CA MET A 24 -8.19 -0.97 -13.95
C MET A 24 -7.58 -2.37 -14.02
N GLY A 25 -6.69 -2.72 -13.08
CA GLY A 25 -6.14 -4.08 -12.96
C GLY A 25 -7.23 -5.14 -12.72
N ILE A 26 -8.23 -4.84 -11.88
CA ILE A 26 -9.37 -5.74 -11.65
C ILE A 26 -10.23 -5.89 -12.91
N LEU A 27 -10.49 -4.80 -13.64
CA LEU A 27 -11.27 -4.84 -14.88
C LEU A 27 -10.59 -5.69 -15.97
N ILE A 28 -9.26 -5.59 -16.07
CA ILE A 28 -8.46 -6.42 -16.99
C ILE A 28 -8.53 -7.89 -16.55
N TYR A 29 -8.35 -8.18 -15.26
CA TYR A 29 -8.44 -9.55 -14.73
C TYR A 29 -9.82 -10.19 -14.98
N MET A 30 -10.91 -9.44 -14.82
CA MET A 30 -12.28 -9.90 -15.08
C MET A 30 -12.62 -10.01 -16.58
N ASN A 31 -11.67 -9.73 -17.47
CA ASN A 31 -11.84 -9.76 -18.93
C ASN A 31 -12.94 -8.78 -19.44
N LEU A 32 -13.22 -7.73 -18.66
CA LEU A 32 -14.20 -6.68 -18.99
C LEU A 32 -13.63 -5.66 -19.98
N CYS A 33 -12.30 -5.50 -20.00
CA CYS A 33 -11.59 -4.61 -20.90
C CYS A 33 -10.48 -5.39 -21.60
N SER A 34 -10.82 -6.01 -22.74
CA SER A 34 -9.86 -6.74 -23.57
C SER A 34 -9.30 -5.84 -24.67
N LEU A 35 -8.03 -5.50 -24.53
CA LEU A 35 -7.24 -4.91 -25.60
C LEU A 35 -6.53 -6.03 -26.36
N SER A 36 -6.23 -5.82 -27.64
CA SER A 36 -5.53 -6.81 -28.46
C SER A 36 -4.20 -6.27 -28.98
N GLY A 37 -3.19 -7.15 -29.02
CA GLY A 37 -1.86 -6.84 -29.55
C GLY A 37 -0.99 -6.03 -28.59
N ILE A 38 -0.10 -5.21 -29.14
CA ILE A 38 0.91 -4.43 -28.37
C ILE A 38 0.26 -3.50 -27.33
N ALA A 39 -0.98 -3.07 -27.58
CA ALA A 39 -1.69 -2.19 -26.65
C ALA A 39 -1.99 -2.90 -25.32
N GLU A 40 -2.21 -4.22 -25.31
CA GLU A 40 -2.46 -4.99 -24.09
C GLU A 40 -1.27 -4.95 -23.14
N THR A 41 -0.06 -5.23 -23.67
CA THR A 41 1.16 -5.24 -22.86
C THR A 41 1.47 -3.85 -22.31
N VAL A 42 1.33 -2.80 -23.13
CA VAL A 42 1.55 -1.41 -22.70
C VAL A 42 0.58 -1.00 -21.59
N VAL A 43 -0.69 -1.37 -21.69
CA VAL A 43 -1.69 -1.05 -20.65
C VAL A 43 -1.43 -1.84 -19.38
N ASN A 44 -1.11 -3.13 -19.47
CA ASN A 44 -0.78 -3.95 -18.30
C ASN A 44 0.44 -3.40 -17.55
N ASP A 45 1.51 -3.05 -18.29
CA ASP A 45 2.71 -2.46 -17.71
C ASP A 45 2.40 -1.11 -17.05
N ALA A 46 1.61 -0.26 -17.71
CA ALA A 46 1.19 1.03 -17.15
C ALA A 46 0.38 0.87 -15.86
N VAL A 47 -0.50 -0.14 -15.79
CA VAL A 47 -1.27 -0.45 -14.57
C VAL A 47 -0.36 -0.91 -13.45
N ILE A 48 0.57 -1.84 -13.71
CA ILE A 48 1.50 -2.34 -12.69
C ILE A 48 2.39 -1.20 -12.17
N ILE A 49 2.94 -0.38 -13.07
CA ILE A 49 3.76 0.79 -12.71
C ILE A 49 2.93 1.80 -11.91
N GLY A 50 1.67 2.05 -12.31
CA GLY A 50 0.75 2.93 -11.59
C GLY A 50 0.46 2.44 -10.17
N ILE A 51 0.24 1.14 -9.99
CA ILE A 51 0.06 0.52 -8.66
C ILE A 51 1.34 0.69 -7.82
N ALA A 52 2.51 0.38 -8.38
CA ALA A 52 3.79 0.46 -7.67
C ALA A 52 4.14 1.90 -7.25
N LEU A 53 4.00 2.87 -8.17
CA LEU A 53 4.24 4.28 -7.87
C LEU A 53 3.21 4.82 -6.88
N GLY A 54 1.94 4.45 -7.03
CA GLY A 54 0.86 4.86 -6.14
C GLY A 54 1.08 4.35 -4.72
N ALA A 55 1.49 3.08 -4.60
CA ALA A 55 1.89 2.46 -3.35
C ALA A 55 3.04 3.22 -2.67
N VAL A 56 4.12 3.52 -3.40
CA VAL A 56 5.25 4.29 -2.87
C VAL A 56 4.79 5.67 -2.41
N PHE A 57 3.97 6.38 -3.18
CA PHE A 57 3.45 7.67 -2.76
C PHE A 57 2.56 7.59 -1.51
N ILE A 58 1.73 6.55 -1.39
CA ILE A 58 0.90 6.33 -0.19
C ILE A 58 1.77 6.05 1.04
N VAL A 59 2.77 5.18 0.93
CA VAL A 59 3.64 4.77 2.03
C VAL A 59 4.59 5.90 2.45
N CYS A 60 5.18 6.58 1.46
CA CYS A 60 6.19 7.60 1.69
C CYS A 60 5.61 9.00 1.94
N SER A 61 4.30 9.24 1.75
CA SER A 61 3.70 10.57 1.96
C SER A 61 3.91 11.09 3.38
N LYS A 62 4.30 12.37 3.48
CA LYS A 62 4.48 13.08 4.75
C LYS A 62 3.12 13.44 5.38
N GLU A 63 3.04 13.40 6.71
CA GLU A 63 1.88 13.83 7.50
C GLU A 63 2.11 15.25 8.07
N SER A 64 1.02 15.97 8.32
CA SER A 64 0.99 17.44 8.47
C SER A 64 1.80 18.03 9.63
N ASN A 65 1.87 17.35 10.77
CA ASN A 65 2.69 17.69 11.94
C ASN A 65 3.63 16.52 12.20
N GLU A 66 4.92 16.66 11.86
CA GLU A 66 5.91 15.67 12.24
C GLU A 66 6.43 16.00 13.64
N ASP A 67 5.67 15.60 14.66
CA ASP A 67 6.29 15.31 15.95
C ASP A 67 7.13 14.02 15.82
N GLU A 68 8.20 13.95 16.60
CA GLU A 68 9.16 12.84 16.57
C GLU A 68 8.47 11.47 16.76
N MET A 69 7.38 11.45 17.52
CA MET A 69 6.57 10.26 17.78
C MET A 69 5.77 9.79 16.56
N THR A 70 5.19 10.69 15.75
CA THR A 70 4.47 10.30 14.53
C THR A 70 5.40 9.63 13.51
N ARG A 71 6.66 10.07 13.45
CA ARG A 71 7.68 9.46 12.59
C ARG A 71 8.05 8.04 13.04
N SER A 72 8.20 7.81 14.36
CA SER A 72 8.50 6.48 14.87
C SER A 72 7.33 5.51 14.65
N ILE A 73 6.09 5.97 14.83
CA ILE A 73 4.87 5.20 14.56
C ILE A 73 4.81 4.77 13.08
N ARG A 74 5.12 5.67 12.13
CA ARG A 74 5.11 5.34 10.70
C ARG A 74 6.12 4.25 10.34
N LEU A 75 7.35 4.35 10.86
CA LEU A 75 8.40 3.36 10.59
C LEU A 75 8.06 2.01 11.24
N ALA A 76 7.54 2.03 12.47
CA ALA A 76 7.07 0.84 13.16
C ALA A 76 5.92 0.16 12.40
N ALA A 77 4.93 0.93 11.92
CA ALA A 77 3.83 0.42 11.10
C ALA A 77 4.33 -0.17 9.77
N LEU A 78 5.31 0.47 9.12
CA LEU A 78 5.93 -0.05 7.89
C LEU A 78 6.61 -1.39 8.15
N LEU A 79 7.43 -1.47 9.20
CA LEU A 79 8.12 -2.70 9.56
C LEU A 79 7.12 -3.81 9.94
N ASN A 80 6.10 -3.50 10.74
CA ASN A 80 5.07 -4.46 11.12
C ASN A 80 4.26 -4.95 9.91
N SER A 81 3.93 -4.05 8.98
CA SER A 81 3.25 -4.42 7.72
C SER A 81 4.10 -5.34 6.85
N LEU A 82 5.42 -5.11 6.79
CA LEU A 82 6.35 -5.94 6.07
C LEU A 82 6.43 -7.34 6.69
N TYR A 83 6.48 -7.45 8.02
CA TYR A 83 6.48 -8.76 8.69
C TYR A 83 5.22 -9.56 8.40
N ILE A 84 4.05 -8.96 8.53
CA ILE A 84 2.77 -9.63 8.23
C ILE A 84 2.72 -10.04 6.75
N TYR A 85 3.13 -9.16 5.85
CA TYR A 85 3.18 -9.44 4.42
C TYR A 85 4.09 -10.63 4.08
N VAL A 86 5.29 -10.67 4.67
CA VAL A 86 6.24 -11.77 4.43
C VAL A 86 5.73 -13.10 5.01
N ILE A 87 5.16 -13.09 6.21
CA ILE A 87 4.54 -14.29 6.80
C ILE A 87 3.44 -14.82 5.88
N LEU A 88 2.54 -13.93 5.46
CA LEU A 88 1.43 -14.28 4.56
C LEU A 88 1.96 -14.83 3.24
N LEU A 89 2.98 -14.22 2.65
CA LEU A 89 3.61 -14.71 1.42
C LEU A 89 4.20 -16.12 1.59
N ILE A 90 4.93 -16.38 2.68
CA ILE A 90 5.50 -17.69 2.97
C ILE A 90 4.38 -18.72 3.15
N THR A 91 3.36 -18.40 3.95
CA THR A 91 2.21 -19.27 4.18
C THR A 91 1.48 -19.58 2.87
N SER A 92 1.21 -18.58 2.03
CA SER A 92 0.60 -18.78 0.71
C SER A 92 1.46 -19.63 -0.21
N THR A 93 2.78 -19.47 -0.19
CA THR A 93 3.70 -20.29 -1.00
C THR A 93 3.70 -21.76 -0.57
N LEU A 94 3.58 -22.04 0.73
CA LEU A 94 3.54 -23.41 1.23
C LEU A 94 2.17 -24.09 0.99
N LEU A 95 1.07 -23.33 1.04
CA LEU A 95 -0.29 -23.85 0.91
C LEU A 95 -0.77 -23.93 -0.54
N ILE A 96 -0.34 -22.99 -1.40
CA ILE A 96 -0.83 -22.82 -2.77
C ILE A 96 0.29 -23.14 -3.75
N ASN A 97 0.05 -24.10 -4.65
CA ASN A 97 1.00 -24.51 -5.69
C ASN A 97 0.36 -24.40 -7.08
N GLY A 98 1.21 -24.21 -8.11
CA GLY A 98 0.78 -24.20 -9.51
C GLY A 98 0.12 -22.89 -9.96
N ILE A 99 -0.92 -22.98 -10.79
CA ILE A 99 -1.57 -21.81 -11.42
C ILE A 99 -2.20 -20.88 -10.39
N ALA A 100 -2.80 -21.42 -9.32
CA ALA A 100 -3.39 -20.62 -8.25
C ALA A 100 -2.37 -19.74 -7.51
N PHE A 101 -1.09 -20.16 -7.47
CA PHE A 101 -0.03 -19.33 -6.89
C PHE A 101 0.30 -18.12 -7.77
N MET A 102 0.23 -18.26 -9.10
CA MET A 102 0.47 -17.13 -10.00
C MET A 102 -0.59 -16.04 -9.86
N GLU A 103 -1.86 -16.42 -9.70
CA GLU A 103 -2.94 -15.45 -9.42
C GLU A 103 -2.73 -14.75 -8.09
N PHE A 104 -2.36 -15.52 -7.05
CA PHE A 104 -2.04 -14.97 -5.74
C PHE A 104 -0.86 -13.98 -5.80
N ALA A 105 0.18 -14.28 -6.58
CA ALA A 105 1.35 -13.42 -6.76
C ALA A 105 1.00 -12.07 -7.41
N ILE A 106 0.02 -12.02 -8.31
CA ILE A 106 -0.48 -10.77 -8.90
C ILE A 106 -1.17 -9.90 -7.84
N ILE A 107 -2.04 -10.50 -7.03
CA ILE A 107 -2.74 -9.80 -5.93
C ILE A 107 -1.72 -9.30 -4.88
N ASN A 108 -0.65 -10.06 -4.67
CA ASN A 108 0.39 -9.76 -3.69
C ASN A 108 1.06 -8.39 -3.90
N LEU A 109 1.15 -7.90 -5.14
CA LEU A 109 1.70 -6.56 -5.45
C LEU A 109 0.92 -5.42 -4.77
N VAL A 110 -0.38 -5.61 -4.53
CA VAL A 110 -1.27 -4.61 -3.91
C VAL A 110 -1.35 -4.80 -2.38
N LEU A 111 -0.93 -5.97 -1.88
CA LEU A 111 -1.19 -6.42 -0.52
C LEU A 111 -0.37 -5.66 0.52
N LEU A 112 0.93 -5.44 0.29
CA LEU A 112 1.80 -4.71 1.22
C LEU A 112 1.31 -3.27 1.48
N PRO A 113 1.03 -2.44 0.46
CA PRO A 113 0.50 -1.09 0.66
C PRO A 113 -0.85 -1.09 1.41
N MET A 114 -1.72 -2.06 1.12
CA MET A 114 -3.01 -2.21 1.82
C MET A 114 -2.84 -2.54 3.30
N ILE A 115 -1.99 -3.53 3.62
CA ILE A 115 -1.69 -3.91 5.02
C ILE A 115 -1.08 -2.73 5.76
N TYR A 116 -0.13 -2.02 5.15
CA TYR A 116 0.48 -0.83 5.73
C TYR A 116 -0.56 0.25 6.09
N VAL A 117 -1.42 0.62 5.14
CA VAL A 117 -2.45 1.66 5.38
C VAL A 117 -3.39 1.26 6.52
N LEU A 118 -3.77 -0.01 6.60
CA LEU A 118 -4.62 -0.53 7.68
C LEU A 118 -3.92 -0.39 9.04
N ILE A 119 -2.71 -0.94 9.18
CA ILE A 119 -1.95 -0.92 10.44
C ILE A 119 -1.65 0.51 10.84
N PHE A 120 -1.22 1.35 9.91
CA PHE A 120 -0.91 2.75 10.20
C PHE A 120 -2.12 3.51 10.74
N ARG A 121 -3.32 3.30 10.17
CA ARG A 121 -4.55 3.92 10.69
C ARG A 121 -4.92 3.40 12.08
N LEU A 122 -4.75 2.10 12.33
CA LEU A 122 -5.01 1.49 13.64
C LEU A 122 -4.05 2.02 14.72
N GLU A 123 -2.76 2.10 14.40
CA GLU A 123 -1.73 2.63 15.30
C GLU A 123 -1.99 4.11 15.64
N MET A 124 -2.35 4.93 14.65
CA MET A 124 -2.71 6.33 14.89
C MET A 124 -3.96 6.48 15.75
N TYR A 125 -4.98 5.64 15.52
CA TYR A 125 -6.19 5.66 16.36
C TYR A 125 -5.88 5.29 17.81
N ARG A 126 -5.05 4.26 18.04
CA ARG A 126 -4.63 3.86 19.37
C ARG A 126 -3.78 4.93 20.05
N TYR A 127 -2.89 5.58 19.30
CA TYR A 127 -2.06 6.66 19.79
C TYR A 127 -2.87 7.86 20.30
N ASN A 128 -3.83 8.34 19.49
CA ASN A 128 -4.68 9.47 19.88
C ASN A 128 -5.47 9.17 21.16
N LYS A 129 -6.00 7.95 21.29
CA LYS A 129 -6.73 7.54 22.50
C LYS A 129 -5.86 7.60 23.76
N ILE A 130 -4.59 7.19 23.67
CA ILE A 130 -3.68 7.21 24.83
C ILE A 130 -3.39 8.66 25.26
N CYS A 131 -3.19 9.58 24.32
CA CYS A 131 -3.03 11.01 24.65
C CYS A 131 -4.30 11.59 25.31
N ASP A 132 -5.49 11.25 24.80
CA ASP A 132 -6.76 11.74 25.38
C ASP A 132 -6.98 11.23 26.82
N ASP A 133 -6.48 10.03 27.14
CA ASP A 133 -6.53 9.45 28.49
C ASP A 133 -5.51 10.14 29.43
N GLU A 134 -4.30 10.47 28.95
CA GLU A 134 -3.25 11.18 29.73
C GLU A 134 -3.62 12.65 30.05
N GLU A 135 -4.46 13.30 29.23
CA GLU A 135 -4.92 14.68 29.48
C GLU A 135 -6.02 14.78 30.55
N GLN A 136 -6.65 13.66 30.91
CA GLN A 136 -7.76 13.61 31.88
C GLN A 136 -7.33 13.28 33.32
N ASP A 137 -6.08 12.84 33.52
CA ASP A 137 -5.45 12.53 34.82
C ASP A 137 -4.64 13.72 35.37
#